data_AF-A0A7C2VQJ3-F1
#
_entry.id   AF-A0A7C2VQJ3-F1
#
_cell.length_a   1.000
_cell.length_b   1.000
_cell.length_c   1.000
_cell.angle_alpha   90.00
_cell.angle_beta   90.00
_cell.angle_gamma   90.00
#
_symmetry.space_group_name_H-M   'P 1'
#
loop_
_entity.id
_entity.type
_entity.pdbx_description
1 polymer ?
#
loop_
_entity_poly.entity_id
_entity_poly.type
_entity_poly.pdbx_seq_one_letter_code
_entity_poly.pdbx_strand_id
1 'polypeptide(L)'
;MMKRRGFTLLELVLVLLILGILAGATITLVTELAKQKHREETKKALTEIKEALIGYAGINHRLPWADTDGDGRGDDDEEEGNLPFVDIGLGGVDSWRMPYHYHVHGELPAAGSIEDFCEVLQDLSTNPSGKYPQLIINGSTPVVEAAVILSQGENGALDEENGDNDGVYETKSPTEGFDDLVAFLNPNMLWSKLCEGVVQQQVTLDVLNVNCSPYLYIYDDGSRIGSVPDGTTRTFNVQRGSSIRITWWRWWWETTCCNFTMNEDRRVRVVRAGWWGCTCVFY
;
A
#
# COMPACT_ATOMS: atom_id res chain seq x y z
N MET A 1 -8.06 36.92 78.49
CA MET A 1 -9.24 36.42 77.75
C MET A 1 -9.11 36.86 76.29
N MET A 2 -8.68 35.97 75.38
CA MET A 2 -8.47 36.33 73.98
C MET A 2 -9.82 36.43 73.25
N LYS A 3 -10.12 37.61 72.68
CA LYS A 3 -11.27 37.80 71.77
C LYS A 3 -11.02 36.98 70.51
N ARG A 4 -11.84 35.96 70.24
CA ARG A 4 -11.88 35.31 68.93
C ARG A 4 -12.48 36.31 67.93
N ARG A 5 -11.69 36.72 66.93
CA ARG A 5 -12.18 37.48 65.78
C ARG A 5 -12.94 36.50 64.89
N GLY A 6 -14.22 36.79 64.63
CA GLY A 6 -15.02 36.07 63.63
C GLY A 6 -14.70 36.57 62.23
N PHE A 7 -14.98 35.75 61.22
CA PHE A 7 -14.87 36.13 59.81
C PHE A 7 -15.78 37.31 59.48
N THR A 8 -15.27 38.27 58.73
CA THR A 8 -16.09 39.37 58.20
C THR A 8 -16.89 38.90 56.97
N LEU A 9 -18.06 39.51 56.74
CA LEU A 9 -18.84 39.27 55.51
C LEU A 9 -17.99 39.54 54.25
N LEU A 10 -17.11 40.53 54.32
CA LEU A 10 -16.24 40.90 53.21
C LEU A 10 -15.17 39.83 52.92
N GLU A 11 -14.55 39.24 53.96
CA GLU A 11 -13.63 38.10 53.78
C GLU A 11 -14.33 36.89 53.17
N LEU A 12 -15.57 36.59 53.58
CA LEU A 12 -16.34 35.49 53.00
C LEU A 12 -16.61 35.72 51.51
N VAL A 13 -17.02 36.93 51.13
CA VAL A 13 -17.28 37.29 49.72
C VAL A 13 -16.00 37.22 48.89
N LEU A 14 -14.87 37.69 49.40
CA LEU A 14 -13.59 37.62 48.69
C LEU A 14 -13.12 36.16 48.50
N VAL A 15 -13.28 35.30 49.51
CA VAL A 15 -12.95 33.89 49.40
C VAL A 15 -13.81 33.20 48.35
N LEU A 16 -15.13 33.45 48.35
CA LEU A 16 -16.05 32.87 47.36
C LEU A 16 -15.76 33.39 45.94
N LEU A 17 -15.38 34.66 45.79
CA LEU A 17 -14.94 35.24 44.51
C LEU A 17 -13.70 34.50 43.98
N ILE A 18 -12.68 34.33 44.82
CA ILE A 18 -11.44 33.64 44.44
C ILE A 18 -11.73 32.17 44.08
N LEU A 19 -12.54 31.48 44.89
CA LEU A 19 -12.93 30.10 44.62
C LEU A 19 -13.74 29.97 43.32
N GLY A 20 -14.62 30.93 43.03
CA GLY A 20 -15.37 30.96 41.77
C GLY A 20 -14.48 31.13 40.55
N ILE A 21 -13.50 32.03 40.62
CA ILE A 21 -12.51 32.24 39.53
C ILE A 21 -11.65 30.99 39.34
N LEU A 22 -11.15 30.41 40.44
CA LEU A 22 -10.35 29.18 40.38
C LEU A 22 -11.15 28.01 39.80
N ALA A 23 -12.40 27.81 40.24
CA ALA A 23 -13.27 26.76 39.73
C ALA A 23 -13.61 26.94 38.24
N GLY A 24 -13.80 28.19 37.78
CA GLY A 24 -14.02 28.48 36.36
C GLY A 24 -12.79 28.15 35.50
N ALA A 25 -11.60 28.53 35.95
CA ALA A 25 -10.36 28.28 35.22
C ALA A 25 -9.92 26.81 35.20
N THR A 26 -10.28 26.01 36.21
CA THR A 26 -9.92 24.58 36.25
C THR A 26 -10.73 23.74 35.27
N ILE A 27 -12.00 24.08 35.03
CA ILE A 27 -12.86 23.31 34.12
C ILE A 27 -12.32 23.33 32.68
N THR A 28 -11.93 24.51 32.19
CA THR A 28 -11.41 24.68 30.83
C THR A 28 -10.07 23.97 30.62
N LEU A 29 -9.21 23.93 31.65
CA LEU A 29 -7.95 23.19 31.58
C LEU A 29 -8.18 21.67 31.48
N VAL A 30 -9.16 21.14 32.22
CA VAL A 30 -9.46 19.69 32.20
C VAL A 30 -10.00 19.26 30.84
N THR A 31 -10.83 20.07 30.19
CA THR A 31 -11.36 19.74 28.86
C THR A 31 -10.26 19.72 27.81
N GLU A 32 -9.36 20.71 27.79
CA GLU A 32 -8.24 20.73 26.83
C GLU A 32 -7.28 19.57 27.04
N LEU A 33 -7.00 19.19 28.29
CA LEU A 33 -6.18 18.01 28.60
C LEU A 33 -6.84 16.72 28.13
N ALA A 34 -8.17 16.59 28.26
CA ALA A 34 -8.90 15.43 27.75
C ALA A 34 -8.83 15.35 26.22
N LYS A 35 -9.03 16.48 25.51
CA LYS A 35 -8.90 16.55 24.05
C LYS A 35 -7.51 16.14 23.57
N GLN A 36 -6.46 16.66 24.22
CA GLN A 36 -5.08 16.29 23.91
C GLN A 36 -4.84 14.80 24.10
N LYS A 37 -5.35 14.22 25.20
CA LYS A 37 -5.25 12.79 25.45
C LYS A 37 -5.92 11.97 24.35
N HIS A 38 -7.15 12.31 23.95
CA HIS A 38 -7.86 11.63 22.87
C HIS A 38 -7.10 11.71 21.54
N ARG A 39 -6.53 12.88 21.20
CA ARG A 39 -5.69 13.04 20.00
C ARG A 39 -4.47 12.13 20.01
N GLU A 40 -3.76 12.05 21.14
CA GLU A 40 -2.57 11.19 21.26
C GLU A 40 -2.94 9.69 21.22
N GLU A 41 -4.04 9.29 21.86
CA GLU A 41 -4.56 7.92 21.78
C GLU A 41 -4.95 7.56 20.33
N THR A 42 -5.63 8.45 19.63
CA THR A 42 -6.04 8.24 18.23
C THR A 42 -4.84 8.19 17.27
N LYS A 43 -3.84 9.07 17.42
CA LYS A 43 -2.59 9.00 16.63
C LYS A 43 -1.87 7.67 16.81
N LYS A 44 -1.84 7.17 18.06
CA LYS A 44 -1.25 5.87 18.37
C LYS A 44 -2.03 4.76 17.68
N ALA A 45 -3.36 4.76 17.78
CA ALA A 45 -4.22 3.78 17.11
C ALA A 45 -4.06 3.82 15.58
N LEU A 46 -4.01 5.00 14.96
CA LEU A 46 -3.75 5.16 13.53
C LEU A 46 -2.38 4.58 13.10
N THR A 47 -1.37 4.70 13.96
CA THR A 47 -0.06 4.07 13.73
C THR A 47 -0.14 2.54 13.82
N GLU A 48 -0.89 2.00 14.78
CA GLU A 48 -1.13 0.55 14.92
C GLU A 48 -1.92 0.01 13.71
N ILE A 49 -2.95 0.73 13.26
CA ILE A 49 -3.73 0.42 12.05
C ILE A 49 -2.84 0.37 10.83
N LYS A 50 -1.98 1.38 10.65
CA LYS A 50 -1.02 1.43 9.55
C LYS A 50 -0.12 0.20 9.50
N GLU A 51 0.46 -0.20 10.63
CA GLU A 51 1.32 -1.40 10.68
C GLU A 51 0.51 -2.69 10.47
N ALA A 52 -0.72 -2.77 10.97
CA ALA A 52 -1.59 -3.93 10.74
C ALA A 52 -2.00 -4.08 9.26
N LEU A 53 -2.30 -2.98 8.56
CA LEU A 53 -2.58 -2.99 7.12
C LEU A 53 -1.35 -3.45 6.31
N ILE A 54 -0.15 -3.01 6.67
CA ILE A 54 1.10 -3.48 6.06
C ILE A 54 1.27 -4.99 6.30
N GLY A 55 1.00 -5.46 7.53
CA GLY A 55 1.04 -6.88 7.87
C GLY A 55 0.02 -7.71 7.09
N TYR A 56 -1.21 -7.20 6.96
CA TYR A 56 -2.27 -7.81 6.15
C TYR A 56 -1.83 -7.96 4.69
N ALA A 57 -1.26 -6.90 4.10
CA ALA A 57 -0.73 -6.93 2.74
C ALA A 57 0.42 -7.92 2.57
N GLY A 58 1.30 -8.05 3.56
CA GLY A 58 2.38 -9.04 3.53
C GLY A 58 1.90 -10.49 3.54
N ILE A 59 0.75 -10.77 4.16
CA ILE A 59 0.17 -12.12 4.24
C ILE A 59 -0.72 -12.44 3.04
N ASN A 60 -1.56 -11.49 2.65
CA ASN A 60 -2.61 -11.70 1.65
C ASN A 60 -2.21 -11.25 0.24
N HIS A 61 -1.06 -10.57 0.11
CA HIS A 61 -0.60 -9.98 -1.15
C HIS A 61 -1.58 -8.96 -1.74
N ARG A 62 -2.40 -8.35 -0.88
CA ARG A 62 -3.38 -7.31 -1.21
C ARG A 62 -3.74 -6.51 0.03
N LEU A 63 -4.24 -5.29 -0.15
CA LEU A 63 -4.90 -4.56 0.94
C LEU A 63 -6.36 -5.06 1.11
N PRO A 64 -7.00 -4.85 2.27
CA PRO A 64 -8.43 -5.14 2.39
C PRO A 64 -9.25 -4.07 1.65
N TRP A 65 -10.43 -4.44 1.15
CA TRP A 65 -11.43 -3.47 0.69
C TRP A 65 -12.03 -2.69 1.85
N ALA A 66 -12.73 -1.59 1.57
CA ALA A 66 -13.44 -0.83 2.60
C ALA A 66 -14.69 -1.56 3.10
N ASP A 67 -15.08 -1.30 4.35
CA ASP A 67 -16.31 -1.80 4.97
C ASP A 67 -17.44 -0.78 4.76
N THR A 68 -18.46 -1.14 3.99
CA THR A 68 -19.60 -0.26 3.67
C THR A 68 -20.90 -0.68 4.38
N ASP A 69 -20.98 -1.90 4.89
CA ASP A 69 -22.16 -2.45 5.56
C ASP A 69 -22.10 -2.43 7.10
N GLY A 70 -20.92 -2.16 7.66
CA GLY A 70 -20.63 -2.01 9.08
C GLY A 70 -20.40 -3.33 9.84
N ASP A 71 -20.16 -4.44 9.16
CA ASP A 71 -19.83 -5.73 9.79
C ASP A 71 -18.36 -5.84 10.23
N GLY A 72 -17.52 -4.87 9.82
CA GLY A 72 -16.10 -4.79 10.11
C GLY A 72 -15.18 -5.49 9.12
N ARG A 73 -15.69 -6.01 8.00
CA ARG A 73 -14.92 -6.65 6.92
C ARG A 73 -15.01 -5.84 5.64
N GLY A 74 -13.99 -6.00 4.79
CA GLY A 74 -14.00 -5.37 3.48
C GLY A 74 -15.06 -5.96 2.55
N ASP A 75 -15.78 -5.09 1.85
CA ASP A 75 -16.76 -5.42 0.82
C ASP A 75 -16.10 -5.38 -0.57
N ASP A 76 -16.29 -6.44 -1.36
CA ASP A 76 -15.64 -6.54 -2.68
C ASP A 76 -15.98 -5.35 -3.58
N ASP A 77 -14.94 -4.82 -4.25
CA ASP A 77 -15.00 -3.66 -5.16
C ASP A 77 -15.36 -2.31 -4.49
N GLU A 78 -15.35 -2.22 -3.15
CA GLU A 78 -15.58 -0.97 -2.42
C GLU A 78 -14.26 -0.32 -1.98
N GLU A 79 -13.87 0.76 -2.66
CA GLU A 79 -12.61 1.49 -2.41
C GLU A 79 -12.67 2.41 -1.18
N GLU A 80 -13.87 2.89 -0.82
CA GLU A 80 -14.07 3.89 0.21
C GLU A 80 -15.21 3.52 1.17
N GLY A 81 -14.98 3.70 2.47
CA GLY A 81 -15.93 3.32 3.51
C GLY A 81 -15.30 3.36 4.90
N ASN A 82 -15.76 2.50 5.80
CA ASN A 82 -15.15 2.32 7.11
C ASN A 82 -13.91 1.42 7.02
N LEU A 83 -13.01 1.56 7.98
CA LEU A 83 -11.88 0.65 8.14
C LEU A 83 -12.37 -0.78 8.46
N PRO A 84 -11.95 -1.81 7.69
CA PRO A 84 -12.31 -3.20 7.93
C PRO A 84 -11.58 -3.77 9.16
N PHE A 85 -12.01 -3.37 10.35
CA PHE A 85 -11.30 -3.58 11.61
C PHE A 85 -11.20 -5.06 12.02
N VAL A 86 -12.13 -5.91 11.56
CA VAL A 86 -12.09 -7.36 11.79
C VAL A 86 -10.98 -8.01 10.98
N ASP A 87 -10.77 -7.58 9.73
CA ASP A 87 -9.76 -8.16 8.84
C ASP A 87 -8.33 -7.89 9.32
N ILE A 88 -8.11 -6.71 9.91
CA ILE A 88 -6.81 -6.33 10.49
C ILE A 88 -6.67 -6.68 11.97
N GLY A 89 -7.75 -7.12 12.63
CA GLY A 89 -7.76 -7.57 14.03
C GLY A 89 -7.53 -6.45 15.06
N LEU A 90 -7.98 -5.23 14.77
CA LEU A 90 -7.83 -4.05 15.65
C LEU A 90 -9.18 -3.43 16.01
N GLY A 91 -9.16 -2.37 16.83
CA GLY A 91 -10.35 -1.56 17.12
C GLY A 91 -10.71 -0.67 15.93
N GLY A 92 -12.00 -0.63 15.56
CA GLY A 92 -12.49 0.13 14.41
C GLY A 92 -12.95 1.56 14.69
N VAL A 93 -12.82 2.03 15.94
CA VAL A 93 -13.24 3.38 16.33
C VAL A 93 -12.12 4.15 17.02
N ASP A 94 -12.15 5.46 16.85
CA ASP A 94 -11.23 6.38 17.50
C ASP A 94 -11.59 6.64 18.97
N SER A 95 -10.82 7.53 19.60
CA SER A 95 -11.00 7.90 21.00
C SER A 95 -12.31 8.66 21.29
N TRP A 96 -12.96 9.20 20.26
CA TRP A 96 -14.28 9.85 20.30
C TRP A 96 -15.43 8.90 19.93
N ARG A 97 -15.11 7.63 19.65
CA ARG A 97 -16.04 6.55 19.26
C ARG A 97 -16.61 6.71 17.85
N MET A 98 -15.91 7.43 16.99
CA MET A 98 -16.23 7.52 15.57
C MET A 98 -15.49 6.42 14.81
N PRO A 99 -16.11 5.77 13.82
CA PRO A 99 -15.40 4.83 12.96
C PRO A 99 -14.29 5.53 12.18
N TYR A 100 -13.22 4.81 11.86
CA TYR A 100 -12.19 5.32 10.96
C TYR A 100 -12.68 5.29 9.52
N HIS A 101 -12.59 6.42 8.82
CA HIS A 101 -12.76 6.48 7.38
C HIS A 101 -11.57 5.82 6.70
N TYR A 102 -11.81 5.02 5.67
CA TYR A 102 -10.81 4.26 4.93
C TYR A 102 -11.05 4.42 3.44
N HIS A 103 -10.02 4.85 2.71
CA HIS A 103 -10.01 4.88 1.26
C HIS A 103 -8.74 4.17 0.79
N VAL A 104 -8.88 3.12 -0.02
CA VAL A 104 -7.80 2.35 -0.62
C VAL A 104 -7.82 2.46 -2.13
N HIS A 105 -6.65 2.51 -2.76
CA HIS A 105 -6.59 2.47 -4.23
C HIS A 105 -7.05 1.09 -4.73
N GLY A 106 -8.14 1.02 -5.52
CA GLY A 106 -8.83 -0.22 -5.86
C GLY A 106 -8.01 -1.33 -6.52
N GLU A 107 -6.91 -1.00 -7.20
CA GLU A 107 -6.01 -2.03 -7.76
C GLU A 107 -5.22 -2.81 -6.68
N LEU A 108 -5.08 -2.27 -5.47
CA LEU A 108 -4.31 -2.92 -4.39
C LEU A 108 -5.09 -4.01 -3.66
N PRO A 109 -6.39 -3.86 -3.36
CA PRO A 109 -7.24 -4.97 -2.92
C PRO A 109 -7.57 -5.97 -4.03
N ALA A 110 -7.67 -5.52 -5.28
CA ALA A 110 -7.93 -6.39 -6.42
C ALA A 110 -6.73 -7.26 -6.86
N ALA A 111 -5.53 -7.04 -6.29
CA ALA A 111 -4.33 -7.75 -6.66
C ALA A 111 -4.46 -9.28 -6.45
N GLY A 112 -4.14 -10.06 -7.49
CA GLY A 112 -4.25 -11.51 -7.49
C GLY A 112 -2.98 -12.25 -7.03
N SER A 113 -1.84 -11.54 -6.99
CA SER A 113 -0.53 -12.07 -6.64
C SER A 113 0.35 -10.99 -6.02
N ILE A 114 1.48 -11.40 -5.42
CA ILE A 114 2.46 -10.43 -4.91
C ILE A 114 3.10 -9.65 -6.06
N GLU A 115 3.29 -10.27 -7.23
CA GLU A 115 3.79 -9.61 -8.43
C GLU A 115 2.85 -8.50 -8.90
N ASP A 116 1.54 -8.76 -8.99
CA ASP A 116 0.54 -7.76 -9.40
C ASP A 116 0.46 -6.61 -8.39
N PHE A 117 0.34 -6.95 -7.10
CA PHE A 117 0.34 -5.96 -6.02
C PHE A 117 1.57 -5.07 -6.10
N CYS A 118 2.68 -5.69 -6.43
CA CYS A 118 3.92 -5.00 -6.58
C CYS A 118 3.93 -4.06 -7.82
N GLU A 119 3.53 -4.53 -9.00
CA GLU A 119 3.42 -3.67 -10.20
C GLU A 119 2.57 -2.41 -9.94
N VAL A 120 1.43 -2.57 -9.27
CA VAL A 120 0.57 -1.46 -8.88
C VAL A 120 1.33 -0.45 -8.01
N LEU A 121 1.98 -0.89 -6.94
CA LEU A 121 2.75 0.01 -6.07
C LEU A 121 3.85 0.79 -6.81
N GLN A 122 4.51 0.16 -7.79
CA GLN A 122 5.50 0.81 -8.63
C GLN A 122 4.87 1.88 -9.52
N ASP A 123 3.73 1.60 -10.16
CA ASP A 123 2.99 2.58 -10.95
C ASP A 123 2.57 3.79 -10.09
N LEU A 124 1.91 3.54 -8.95
CA LEU A 124 1.46 4.60 -8.03
C LEU A 124 2.60 5.47 -7.52
N SER A 125 3.81 4.92 -7.33
CA SER A 125 4.99 5.69 -6.91
C SER A 125 5.41 6.78 -7.89
N THR A 126 4.99 6.68 -9.15
CA THR A 126 5.25 7.70 -10.19
C THR A 126 4.31 8.89 -10.12
N ASN A 127 3.36 8.88 -9.16
CA ASN A 127 2.30 9.87 -8.99
C ASN A 127 1.46 10.07 -10.28
N PRO A 128 0.87 9.00 -10.84
CA PRO A 128 0.08 9.06 -12.06
C PRO A 128 -1.17 9.93 -11.87
N SER A 129 -1.53 10.67 -12.91
CA SER A 129 -2.74 11.51 -12.88
C SER A 129 -4.01 10.67 -12.89
N GLY A 130 -5.03 11.10 -12.13
CA GLY A 130 -6.34 10.44 -12.09
C GLY A 130 -6.40 9.16 -11.26
N LYS A 131 -5.40 8.91 -10.41
CA LYS A 131 -5.42 7.84 -9.40
C LYS A 131 -5.72 8.43 -8.01
N TYR A 132 -6.44 7.67 -7.20
CA TYR A 132 -6.92 8.04 -5.87
C TYR A 132 -6.74 6.87 -4.89
N PRO A 133 -6.63 7.10 -3.58
CA PRO A 133 -6.69 8.40 -2.92
C PRO A 133 -5.43 9.25 -3.12
N GLN A 134 -5.57 10.57 -3.00
CA GLN A 134 -4.44 11.50 -2.98
C GLN A 134 -4.34 12.21 -1.63
N LEU A 135 -3.13 12.67 -1.28
CA LEU A 135 -2.87 13.38 -0.04
C LEU A 135 -2.11 14.69 -0.29
N ILE A 136 -2.63 15.77 0.29
CA ILE A 136 -2.00 17.08 0.41
C ILE A 136 -1.30 17.13 1.77
N ILE A 137 0.02 17.32 1.78
CA ILE A 137 0.80 17.40 3.00
C ILE A 137 1.20 18.85 3.23
N ASN A 138 0.60 19.51 4.23
CA ASN A 138 0.87 20.91 4.57
C ASN A 138 0.75 21.88 3.36
N GLY A 139 -0.27 21.70 2.53
CA GLY A 139 -0.52 22.54 1.35
C GLY A 139 0.40 22.25 0.15
N SER A 140 1.03 21.07 0.10
CA SER A 140 1.79 20.60 -1.07
C SER A 140 0.89 20.33 -2.27
N THR A 141 1.49 20.01 -3.42
CA THR A 141 0.77 19.33 -4.49
C THR A 141 0.25 17.97 -4.00
N PRO A 142 -0.95 17.53 -4.40
CA PRO A 142 -1.46 16.20 -4.09
C PRO A 142 -0.51 15.10 -4.58
N VAL A 143 -0.34 14.06 -3.77
CA VAL A 143 0.40 12.85 -4.13
C VAL A 143 -0.47 11.62 -3.94
N VAL A 144 -0.39 10.66 -4.86
CA VAL A 144 -1.12 9.39 -4.78
C VAL A 144 -0.61 8.57 -3.61
N GLU A 145 -1.54 8.10 -2.78
CA GLU A 145 -1.28 7.21 -1.66
C GLU A 145 -1.93 5.83 -1.92
N ALA A 146 -1.36 4.77 -1.36
CA ALA A 146 -1.92 3.43 -1.48
C ALA A 146 -3.24 3.30 -0.70
N ALA A 147 -3.31 3.96 0.45
CA ALA A 147 -4.53 4.12 1.23
C ALA A 147 -4.43 5.32 2.17
N VAL A 148 -5.57 5.92 2.51
CA VAL A 148 -5.74 6.96 3.52
C VAL A 148 -6.71 6.47 4.60
N ILE A 149 -6.38 6.77 5.86
CA ILE A 149 -7.17 6.44 7.04
C ILE A 149 -7.40 7.73 7.82
N LEU A 150 -8.65 8.10 8.07
CA LEU A 150 -9.00 9.32 8.79
C LEU A 150 -9.79 9.02 10.06
N SER A 151 -9.48 9.78 11.11
CA SER A 151 -10.35 9.95 12.27
C SER A 151 -11.06 11.28 12.14
N GLN A 152 -12.38 11.28 12.25
CA GLN A 152 -13.26 12.46 12.18
C GLN A 152 -13.18 13.38 13.41
N GLY A 153 -12.26 13.11 14.35
CA GLY A 153 -11.94 14.02 15.43
C GLY A 153 -13.06 14.19 16.45
N GLU A 154 -13.06 15.35 17.12
CA GLU A 154 -14.01 15.68 18.19
C GLU A 154 -15.39 16.04 17.64
N ASN A 155 -15.43 16.66 16.46
CA ASN A 155 -16.67 17.10 15.83
C ASN A 155 -17.44 15.95 15.13
N GLY A 156 -16.76 14.83 14.86
CA GLY A 156 -17.34 13.65 14.21
C GLY A 156 -17.69 13.86 12.74
N ALA A 157 -17.02 14.79 12.06
CA ALA A 157 -17.15 15.08 10.64
C ALA A 157 -15.77 15.18 9.99
N LEU A 158 -15.68 14.85 8.71
CA LEU A 158 -14.48 15.16 7.92
C LEU A 158 -14.49 16.66 7.57
N ASP A 159 -13.37 17.32 7.82
CA ASP A 159 -13.21 18.77 7.71
C ASP A 159 -12.52 19.17 6.40
N GLU A 160 -12.94 20.32 5.84
CA GLU A 160 -12.30 20.94 4.68
C GLU A 160 -12.14 19.98 3.48
N GLU A 161 -10.93 19.80 2.95
CA GLU A 161 -10.67 18.92 1.79
C GLU A 161 -11.01 17.46 2.11
N ASN A 162 -10.94 17.03 3.37
CA ASN A 162 -11.25 15.65 3.72
C ASN A 162 -12.74 15.29 3.56
N GLY A 163 -13.63 16.29 3.49
CA GLY A 163 -15.08 16.10 3.50
C GLY A 163 -15.79 16.39 2.18
N ASP A 164 -15.07 16.69 1.10
CA ASP A 164 -15.68 17.11 -0.18
C ASP A 164 -15.98 15.96 -1.15
N ASN A 165 -15.50 14.74 -0.85
CA ASN A 165 -15.67 13.50 -1.60
C ASN A 165 -15.10 13.51 -3.02
N ASP A 166 -13.97 14.20 -3.26
CA ASP A 166 -13.26 14.15 -4.54
C ASP A 166 -12.09 13.15 -4.58
N GLY A 167 -11.82 12.47 -3.45
CA GLY A 167 -10.75 11.50 -3.27
C GLY A 167 -9.38 12.13 -2.96
N VAL A 168 -9.33 13.45 -2.76
CA VAL A 168 -8.16 14.20 -2.31
C VAL A 168 -8.32 14.54 -0.83
N TYR A 169 -7.37 14.11 -0.02
CA TYR A 169 -7.36 14.37 1.41
C TYR A 169 -6.24 15.35 1.77
N GLU A 170 -6.31 15.97 2.93
CA GLU A 170 -5.25 16.82 3.46
C GLU A 170 -4.84 16.45 4.89
N THR A 171 -3.56 16.64 5.17
CA THR A 171 -3.03 16.57 6.52
C THR A 171 -2.28 17.85 6.88
N LYS A 172 -2.68 18.46 8.00
CA LYS A 172 -2.10 19.69 8.54
C LYS A 172 -2.18 19.72 10.07
N SER A 173 -1.63 20.78 10.65
CA SER A 173 -1.69 20.98 12.10
C SER A 173 -3.12 21.23 12.55
N PRO A 174 -3.63 20.55 13.60
CA PRO A 174 -4.99 20.73 14.07
C PRO A 174 -5.31 22.17 14.45
N THR A 175 -6.50 22.64 14.05
CA THR A 175 -7.05 23.95 14.40
C THR A 175 -8.41 23.79 15.08
N GLU A 176 -9.15 24.88 15.28
CA GLU A 176 -10.52 24.82 15.80
C GLU A 176 -11.51 24.28 14.75
N GLY A 177 -11.22 24.45 13.45
CA GLY A 177 -12.04 23.95 12.34
C GLY A 177 -11.38 22.84 11.52
N PHE A 178 -10.31 22.24 12.05
CA PHE A 178 -9.64 21.09 11.47
C PHE A 178 -9.17 20.20 12.62
N ASP A 179 -9.96 19.22 13.00
CA ASP A 179 -9.63 18.27 14.07
C ASP A 179 -9.39 16.84 13.59
N ASP A 180 -9.54 16.62 12.28
CA ASP A 180 -9.18 15.39 11.58
C ASP A 180 -7.75 14.95 11.86
N LEU A 181 -7.59 13.64 12.04
CA LEU A 181 -6.29 12.98 12.16
C LEU A 181 -6.14 11.98 11.03
N VAL A 182 -5.07 12.14 10.25
CA VAL A 182 -4.82 11.34 9.05
C VAL A 182 -3.61 10.43 9.25
N ALA A 183 -3.77 9.17 8.87
CA ALA A 183 -2.67 8.27 8.55
C ALA A 183 -2.79 7.79 7.10
N PHE A 184 -1.66 7.41 6.51
CA PHE A 184 -1.62 7.02 5.11
C PHE A 184 -0.56 5.96 4.86
N LEU A 185 -0.78 5.19 3.81
CA LEU A 185 0.08 4.14 3.29
C LEU A 185 0.78 4.64 2.03
N ASN A 186 2.07 4.95 2.15
CA ASN A 186 2.84 5.45 1.03
C ASN A 186 3.29 4.33 0.08
N PRO A 187 3.08 4.45 -1.26
CA PRO A 187 3.45 3.41 -2.21
C PRO A 187 4.92 3.02 -2.12
N ASN A 188 5.85 3.98 -2.02
CA ASN A 188 7.29 3.71 -1.88
C ASN A 188 7.62 2.96 -0.58
N MET A 189 6.93 3.32 0.50
CA MET A 189 7.14 2.69 1.80
C MET A 189 6.64 1.23 1.77
N LEU A 190 5.46 0.97 1.23
CA LEU A 190 4.95 -0.40 1.08
C LEU A 190 5.86 -1.22 0.16
N TRP A 191 6.27 -0.63 -0.98
CA TRP A 191 7.19 -1.23 -1.93
C TRP A 191 8.46 -1.73 -1.25
N SER A 192 9.12 -0.84 -0.51
CA SER A 192 10.38 -1.16 0.17
C SER A 192 10.24 -2.26 1.23
N LYS A 193 9.07 -2.37 1.86
CA LYS A 193 8.81 -3.37 2.91
C LYS A 193 8.40 -4.74 2.36
N LEU A 194 7.66 -4.76 1.24
CA LEU A 194 6.93 -5.96 0.80
C LEU A 194 7.45 -6.53 -0.54
N CYS A 195 8.06 -5.71 -1.39
CA CYS A 195 8.39 -6.08 -2.77
C CYS A 195 9.90 -6.28 -3.02
N GLU A 196 10.73 -6.19 -1.97
CA GLU A 196 12.17 -6.44 -2.09
C GLU A 196 12.43 -7.89 -2.55
N GLY A 197 12.94 -8.06 -3.78
CA GLY A 197 13.21 -9.38 -4.38
C GLY A 197 12.10 -9.95 -5.28
N VAL A 198 10.94 -9.29 -5.37
CA VAL A 198 9.84 -9.66 -6.28
C VAL A 198 10.14 -9.17 -7.72
N VAL A 199 10.81 -8.03 -7.84
CA VAL A 199 10.98 -7.24 -9.08
C VAL A 199 12.20 -7.64 -9.93
N GLN A 200 12.50 -8.93 -10.03
CA GLN A 200 13.24 -9.42 -11.21
C GLN A 200 12.24 -10.01 -12.19
N GLN A 201 11.38 -9.15 -12.75
CA GLN A 201 10.36 -9.52 -13.74
C GLN A 201 10.97 -9.96 -15.07
N GLN A 202 12.20 -9.52 -15.35
CA GLN A 202 12.97 -9.98 -16.49
C GLN A 202 14.22 -10.72 -16.02
N VAL A 203 14.36 -11.93 -16.50
CA VAL A 203 15.56 -12.74 -16.38
C VAL A 203 16.20 -12.85 -17.75
N THR A 204 17.52 -12.99 -17.77
CA THR A 204 18.28 -13.08 -18.99
C THR A 204 18.42 -14.54 -19.42
N LEU A 205 18.09 -14.81 -20.68
CA LEU A 205 18.30 -16.09 -21.33
C LEU A 205 19.37 -15.95 -22.41
N ASP A 206 20.55 -16.53 -22.18
CA ASP A 206 21.58 -16.67 -23.21
C ASP A 206 21.40 -17.98 -23.96
N VAL A 207 21.19 -17.90 -25.28
CA VAL A 207 21.07 -19.09 -26.12
C VAL A 207 22.23 -19.16 -27.08
N LEU A 208 23.04 -20.20 -26.95
CA LEU A 208 24.13 -20.56 -27.86
C LEU A 208 23.64 -21.63 -28.86
N ASN A 209 23.63 -21.29 -30.14
CA ASN A 209 23.30 -22.22 -31.22
C ASN A 209 24.56 -22.94 -31.73
N VAL A 210 24.61 -24.27 -31.58
CA VAL A 210 25.73 -25.11 -32.05
C VAL A 210 25.24 -26.08 -33.12
N ASN A 211 25.55 -25.77 -34.38
CA ASN A 211 25.27 -26.59 -35.56
C ASN A 211 23.78 -26.81 -35.86
N CYS A 212 22.87 -25.93 -35.40
CA CYS A 212 21.45 -25.94 -35.80
C CYS A 212 21.20 -24.85 -36.85
N SER A 213 21.57 -25.13 -38.09
CA SER A 213 21.42 -24.22 -39.24
C SER A 213 19.99 -24.19 -39.80
N PRO A 214 19.43 -23.03 -40.20
CA PRO A 214 20.08 -21.71 -40.19
C PRO A 214 19.89 -20.93 -38.88
N TYR A 215 18.76 -21.12 -38.19
CA TYR A 215 18.40 -20.39 -36.98
C TYR A 215 17.66 -21.28 -35.99
N LEU A 216 17.84 -21.01 -34.70
CA LEU A 216 16.86 -21.37 -33.67
C LEU A 216 15.83 -20.26 -33.52
N TYR A 217 14.59 -20.61 -33.22
CA TYR A 217 13.54 -19.65 -32.87
C TYR A 217 13.21 -19.77 -31.38
N ILE A 218 13.12 -18.62 -30.72
CA ILE A 218 12.83 -18.53 -29.29
C ILE A 218 11.42 -17.99 -29.13
N TYR A 219 10.63 -18.70 -28.34
CA TYR A 219 9.28 -18.31 -27.98
C TYR A 219 9.19 -18.12 -26.48
N ASP A 220 8.51 -17.04 -26.08
CA ASP A 220 8.17 -16.69 -24.71
C ASP A 220 6.64 -16.70 -24.59
N ASP A 221 6.09 -17.62 -23.79
CA ASP A 221 4.65 -17.91 -23.67
C ASP A 221 3.92 -18.02 -25.02
N GLY A 222 4.58 -18.67 -25.97
CA GLY A 222 4.04 -18.93 -27.30
C GLY A 222 4.24 -17.80 -28.32
N SER A 223 4.68 -16.61 -27.91
CA SER A 223 5.05 -15.51 -28.81
C SER A 223 6.52 -15.60 -29.23
N ARG A 224 6.81 -15.43 -30.53
CA ARG A 224 8.19 -15.51 -31.03
C ARG A 224 8.96 -14.22 -30.72
N ILE A 225 9.85 -14.27 -29.74
CA ILE A 225 10.66 -13.10 -29.32
C ILE A 225 11.91 -12.88 -30.18
N GLY A 226 12.39 -13.92 -30.89
CA GLY A 226 13.52 -13.75 -31.79
C GLY A 226 14.11 -15.04 -32.33
N SER A 227 15.33 -14.92 -32.88
CA SER A 227 16.07 -16.03 -33.46
C SER A 227 17.57 -15.94 -33.21
N VAL A 228 18.23 -17.10 -33.19
CA VAL A 228 19.67 -17.26 -32.93
C VAL A 228 20.33 -17.93 -34.13
N PRO A 229 21.15 -17.19 -34.91
CA PRO A 229 21.90 -17.76 -36.04
C PRO A 229 22.84 -18.88 -35.61
N ASP A 230 23.09 -19.82 -36.53
CA ASP A 230 24.06 -20.91 -36.30
C ASP A 230 25.46 -20.39 -35.95
N GLY A 231 26.07 -20.99 -34.94
CA GLY A 231 27.40 -20.62 -34.44
C GLY A 231 27.43 -19.34 -33.59
N THR A 232 26.29 -18.77 -33.21
CA THR A 232 26.21 -17.53 -32.42
C THR A 232 25.50 -17.72 -31.07
N THR A 233 25.76 -16.80 -30.16
CA THR A 233 25.02 -16.63 -28.90
C THR A 233 24.19 -15.36 -28.98
N ARG A 234 22.94 -15.39 -28.49
CA ARG A 234 22.13 -14.19 -28.25
C ARG A 234 21.48 -14.23 -26.88
N THR A 235 21.38 -13.06 -26.27
CA THR A 235 20.69 -12.83 -24.99
C THR A 235 19.29 -12.31 -25.25
N PHE A 236 18.33 -12.81 -24.48
CA PHE A 236 16.94 -12.40 -24.48
C PHE A 236 16.53 -12.00 -23.06
N ASN A 237 15.85 -10.87 -22.92
CA ASN A 237 15.15 -10.56 -21.67
C ASN A 237 13.79 -11.22 -21.76
N VAL A 238 13.51 -12.16 -20.86
CA VAL A 238 12.28 -12.95 -20.83
C VAL A 238 11.63 -12.84 -19.47
N GLN A 239 10.33 -13.03 -19.43
CA GLN A 239 9.58 -12.89 -18.18
C GLN A 239 9.93 -14.02 -17.21
N ARG A 240 10.12 -13.68 -15.93
CA ARG A 240 10.25 -14.69 -14.88
C ARG A 240 8.91 -15.43 -14.75
N GLY A 241 8.95 -16.76 -14.64
CA GLY A 241 7.80 -17.66 -14.64
C GLY A 241 7.33 -18.08 -16.03
N SER A 242 7.81 -17.47 -17.12
CA SER A 242 7.30 -17.76 -18.45
C SER A 242 7.78 -19.11 -19.01
N SER A 243 6.99 -19.69 -19.91
CA SER A 243 7.32 -20.92 -20.63
C SER A 243 8.14 -20.59 -21.88
N ILE A 244 9.43 -20.94 -21.83
CA ILE A 244 10.33 -20.79 -22.95
C ILE A 244 10.31 -22.05 -23.81
N ARG A 245 10.00 -21.86 -25.09
CA ARG A 245 10.10 -22.92 -26.10
C ARG A 245 11.14 -22.55 -27.15
N ILE A 246 12.13 -23.41 -27.32
CA ILE A 246 13.15 -23.28 -28.36
C ILE A 246 12.88 -24.29 -29.47
N THR A 247 12.78 -23.81 -30.70
CA THR A 247 12.54 -24.65 -31.86
C THR A 247 13.61 -24.47 -32.94
N TRP A 248 13.71 -25.47 -33.81
CA TRP A 248 14.58 -25.46 -34.97
C TRP A 248 13.78 -25.83 -36.21
N TRP A 249 13.88 -25.01 -37.25
CA TRP A 249 13.19 -25.21 -38.52
C TRP A 249 14.10 -25.87 -39.54
N ARG A 250 13.63 -26.96 -40.15
CA ARG A 250 14.37 -27.65 -41.20
C ARG A 250 13.45 -28.09 -42.32
N TRP A 251 13.72 -27.55 -43.53
CA TRP A 251 13.05 -27.85 -44.80
C TRP A 251 11.56 -27.48 -44.77
N TRP A 252 10.73 -28.24 -44.04
CA TRP A 252 9.27 -28.03 -43.96
C TRP A 252 8.65 -28.42 -42.60
N TRP A 253 9.45 -28.73 -41.57
CA TRP A 253 8.94 -28.99 -40.22
C TRP A 253 9.70 -28.19 -39.17
N GLU A 254 8.98 -27.85 -38.10
CA GLU A 254 9.49 -27.24 -36.88
C GLU A 254 9.65 -28.30 -35.80
N THR A 255 10.88 -28.51 -35.33
CA THR A 255 11.16 -29.43 -34.22
C THR A 255 11.37 -28.64 -32.94
N THR A 256 10.66 -28.98 -31.87
CA THR A 256 10.95 -28.44 -30.54
C THR A 256 12.22 -29.07 -29.98
N CYS A 257 13.22 -28.24 -29.67
CA CYS A 257 14.48 -28.68 -29.05
C CYS A 257 14.32 -28.88 -27.55
N CYS A 258 13.64 -27.93 -26.89
CA CYS A 258 13.29 -28.01 -25.47
C CYS A 258 12.16 -27.03 -25.13
N ASN A 259 11.50 -27.31 -24.01
CA ASN A 259 10.57 -26.43 -23.33
C ASN A 259 10.94 -26.41 -21.83
N PHE A 260 11.01 -25.24 -21.21
CA PHE A 260 11.31 -25.08 -19.79
C PHE A 260 10.76 -23.74 -19.27
N THR A 261 10.60 -23.63 -17.95
CA THR A 261 10.19 -22.40 -17.29
C THR A 261 11.41 -21.57 -16.88
N MET A 262 11.37 -20.25 -17.11
CA MET A 262 12.43 -19.32 -16.71
C MET A 262 12.18 -18.76 -15.33
N ASN A 263 13.00 -19.13 -14.33
CA ASN A 263 12.83 -18.63 -12.96
C ASN A 263 14.01 -17.77 -12.48
N GLU A 264 15.08 -17.71 -13.25
CA GLU A 264 16.36 -17.06 -12.94
C GLU A 264 17.14 -16.87 -14.24
N ASP A 265 18.23 -16.12 -14.21
CA ASP A 265 19.14 -16.00 -15.36
C ASP A 265 19.66 -17.38 -15.78
N ARG A 266 19.58 -17.69 -17.08
CA ARG A 266 19.97 -19.00 -17.61
C ARG A 266 20.75 -18.91 -18.89
N ARG A 267 21.65 -19.87 -19.06
CA ARG A 267 22.37 -20.09 -20.30
C ARG A 267 22.08 -21.48 -20.83
N VAL A 268 21.77 -21.53 -22.11
CA VAL A 268 21.37 -22.76 -22.80
C VAL A 268 22.21 -22.93 -24.04
N ARG A 269 22.89 -24.06 -24.14
CA ARG A 269 23.55 -24.50 -25.36
C ARG A 269 22.62 -25.45 -26.07
N VAL A 270 22.20 -25.09 -27.28
CA VAL A 270 21.38 -25.96 -28.11
C VAL A 270 22.28 -26.63 -29.13
N VAL A 271 22.37 -27.96 -29.05
CA VAL A 271 23.21 -28.76 -29.91
C VAL A 271 22.34 -29.62 -30.82
N ARG A 272 22.80 -29.81 -32.06
CA ARG A 272 22.15 -30.74 -32.99
C ARG A 272 22.23 -32.17 -32.45
N ALA A 273 21.09 -32.84 -32.39
CA ALA A 273 20.94 -34.23 -31.92
C ALA A 273 20.50 -35.12 -33.09
N GLY A 274 21.48 -35.68 -33.80
CA GLY A 274 21.24 -36.57 -34.93
C GLY A 274 20.74 -35.88 -36.19
N TRP A 275 20.07 -36.64 -37.05
CA TRP A 275 19.61 -36.14 -38.35
C TRP A 275 18.38 -35.23 -38.25
N TRP A 276 17.49 -35.43 -37.27
CA TRP A 276 16.20 -34.72 -37.24
C TRP A 276 15.92 -33.95 -35.94
N GLY A 277 16.83 -33.98 -34.98
CA GLY A 277 16.62 -33.41 -33.65
C GLY A 277 17.66 -32.38 -33.24
N CYS A 278 17.34 -31.72 -32.14
CA CYS A 278 18.18 -30.81 -31.38
C CYS A 278 17.89 -31.06 -29.90
N THR A 279 18.85 -30.75 -29.02
CA THR A 279 18.67 -30.87 -27.57
C THR A 279 19.30 -29.67 -26.88
N CYS A 280 18.71 -29.27 -25.77
CA CYS A 280 19.21 -28.21 -24.92
C CYS A 280 20.11 -28.77 -23.81
N VAL A 281 21.21 -28.09 -23.52
CA VAL A 281 22.16 -28.38 -22.45
C VAL A 281 22.33 -27.11 -21.63
N PHE A 282 21.97 -27.16 -20.35
CA PHE A 282 22.04 -26.04 -19.41
C PHE A 282 23.41 -25.99 -18.72
N TYR A 283 23.98 -24.80 -18.50
CA TYR A 283 25.32 -24.60 -17.91
C TYR A 283 25.57 -23.19 -17.35
#